data_AF-A0A7G9L8E7-F1
#
_entry.id   AF-A0A7G9L8E7-F1
#
_cell.length_a   1.000
_cell.length_b   1.000
_cell.length_c   1.000
_cell.angle_alpha   90.00
_cell.angle_beta   90.00
_cell.angle_gamma   90.00
#
_symmetry.space_group_name_H-M   'P 1'
#
loop_
_entity.id
_entity.type
_entity.pdbx_description
1 polymer ?
#
loop_
_entity_poly.entity_id
_entity_poly.type
_entity_poly.pdbx_seq_one_letter_code
_entity_poly.pdbx_strand_id
1 'polypeptide(L)'
;MKAKVNFSYLQKLNTILDCPCGCRMTIKDELFSIETYLLPSHLKMHYDYIVGKFFFYQSKVSNKLFNLEQANEKFNSIFIIANSSKTEVANPKYYFKTAHTKYELSKMISNIEDAKDLHKQALKINLEGLKKYKGNPSLLWLLSELKK
;
A
#
# COMPACT_ATOMS: atom_id res chain seq x y z
N MET A 1 15.31 -25.19 -6.47
CA MET A 1 15.52 -23.87 -7.11
C MET A 1 14.45 -22.91 -6.60
N LYS A 2 14.82 -21.83 -5.90
CA LYS A 2 13.86 -20.73 -5.63
C LYS A 2 13.48 -20.12 -6.99
N ALA A 3 12.19 -19.96 -7.27
CA ALA A 3 11.74 -19.32 -8.50
C ALA A 3 12.32 -17.91 -8.60
N LYS A 4 12.81 -17.51 -9.79
CA LYS A 4 13.28 -16.14 -10.01
C LYS A 4 12.12 -15.18 -9.81
N VAL A 5 12.19 -14.34 -8.78
CA VAL A 5 11.17 -13.33 -8.49
C VAL A 5 11.11 -12.33 -9.65
N ASN A 6 9.95 -12.25 -10.29
CA ASN A 6 9.66 -11.35 -11.40
C ASN A 6 8.24 -10.78 -11.25
N PHE A 7 7.84 -9.90 -12.15
CA PHE A 7 6.52 -9.27 -12.09
C PHE A 7 5.38 -10.30 -12.16
N SER A 8 5.47 -11.30 -13.03
CA SER A 8 4.45 -12.35 -13.17
C SER A 8 4.27 -13.13 -11.86
N TYR A 9 5.39 -13.48 -11.21
CA TYR A 9 5.38 -14.17 -9.92
C TYR A 9 4.72 -13.31 -8.82
N LEU A 10 5.13 -12.05 -8.68
CA LEU A 10 4.49 -11.14 -7.73
C LEU A 10 3.00 -10.94 -8.02
N GLN A 11 2.61 -10.86 -9.30
CA GLN A 11 1.21 -10.74 -9.70
C GLN A 11 0.39 -11.98 -9.35
N LYS A 12 0.97 -13.19 -9.37
CA LYS A 12 0.30 -14.42 -8.86
C LYS A 12 -0.01 -14.29 -7.37
N LEU A 13 0.97 -13.89 -6.56
CA LEU A 13 0.77 -13.65 -5.13
C LEU A 13 -0.30 -12.59 -4.87
N ASN A 14 -0.24 -11.47 -5.60
CA ASN A 14 -1.21 -10.39 -5.52
C ASN A 14 -2.65 -10.87 -5.85
N THR A 15 -2.80 -11.77 -6.82
CA THR A 15 -4.10 -12.35 -7.20
C THR A 15 -4.67 -13.22 -6.08
N ILE A 16 -3.82 -14.00 -5.40
CA ILE A 16 -4.25 -14.82 -4.25
C ILE A 16 -4.71 -13.91 -3.09
N LEU A 17 -4.06 -12.76 -2.85
CA LEU A 17 -4.53 -11.77 -1.87
C LEU A 17 -5.91 -11.19 -2.21
N ASP A 18 -6.22 -11.04 -3.49
CA ASP A 18 -7.51 -10.53 -3.94
C ASP A 18 -8.62 -11.61 -3.87
N CYS A 19 -8.28 -12.89 -3.65
CA CYS A 19 -9.29 -13.94 -3.56
C CYS A 19 -10.27 -13.68 -2.41
N PRO A 20 -11.59 -13.65 -2.68
CA PRO A 20 -12.61 -13.49 -1.65
C PRO A 20 -12.69 -14.71 -0.73
N CYS A 21 -12.19 -15.86 -1.18
CA CYS A 21 -12.22 -17.16 -0.51
C CYS A 21 -11.42 -17.26 0.80
N GLY A 22 -10.71 -16.21 1.23
CA GLY A 22 -9.95 -16.20 2.49
C GLY A 22 -8.55 -16.82 2.41
N CYS A 23 -8.10 -17.28 1.24
CA CYS A 23 -6.78 -17.88 1.04
C CYS A 23 -5.57 -16.92 1.24
N ARG A 24 -5.79 -15.68 1.68
CA ARG A 24 -4.74 -14.66 1.84
C ARG A 24 -3.61 -15.09 2.76
N MET A 25 -3.91 -15.90 3.77
CA MET A 25 -2.90 -16.41 4.71
C MET A 25 -1.96 -17.43 4.07
N THR A 26 -2.40 -18.13 3.03
CA THR A 26 -1.63 -19.23 2.41
C THR A 26 -0.32 -18.75 1.78
N ILE A 27 -0.24 -17.48 1.39
CA ILE A 27 0.95 -16.92 0.76
C ILE A 27 1.90 -16.21 1.73
N LYS A 28 1.59 -16.19 3.04
CA LYS A 28 2.37 -15.40 4.00
C LYS A 28 3.85 -15.78 3.94
N ASP A 29 4.16 -17.04 4.19
CA ASP A 29 5.57 -17.47 4.28
C ASP A 29 6.31 -17.27 2.96
N GLU A 30 5.63 -17.56 1.83
CA GLU A 30 6.17 -17.32 0.50
C GLU A 30 6.47 -15.83 0.27
N LEU A 31 5.51 -14.95 0.55
CA LEU A 31 5.64 -13.50 0.39
C LEU A 31 6.79 -12.96 1.25
N PHE A 32 6.84 -13.30 2.54
CA PHE A 32 7.84 -12.77 3.46
C PHE A 32 9.24 -13.41 3.30
N SER A 33 9.37 -14.49 2.52
CA SER A 33 10.66 -15.12 2.18
C SER A 33 11.42 -14.45 1.02
N ILE A 34 10.80 -13.46 0.36
CA ILE A 34 11.38 -12.79 -0.81
C ILE A 34 12.55 -11.89 -0.40
N GLU A 35 13.72 -12.16 -0.95
CA GLU A 35 14.96 -11.40 -0.75
C GLU A 35 14.93 -10.08 -1.55
N THR A 36 14.36 -9.03 -0.95
CA THR A 36 14.10 -7.74 -1.65
C THR A 36 15.35 -6.99 -2.11
N TYR A 37 16.53 -7.27 -1.55
CA TYR A 37 17.80 -6.64 -1.95
C TYR A 37 18.26 -7.10 -3.35
N LEU A 38 17.73 -8.21 -3.85
CA LEU A 38 18.00 -8.72 -5.20
C LEU A 38 17.04 -8.14 -6.26
N LEU A 39 16.04 -7.35 -5.85
CA LEU A 39 15.01 -6.87 -6.75
C LEU A 39 15.33 -5.48 -7.32
N PRO A 40 15.13 -5.25 -8.63
CA PRO A 40 15.12 -3.90 -9.19
C PRO A 40 13.98 -3.07 -8.59
N SER A 41 14.13 -1.74 -8.56
CA SER A 41 13.24 -0.81 -7.86
C SER A 41 11.76 -0.99 -8.21
N HIS A 42 11.41 -1.22 -9.47
CA HIS A 42 10.02 -1.42 -9.88
C HIS A 42 9.39 -2.68 -9.29
N LEU A 43 10.16 -3.78 -9.17
CA LEU A 43 9.70 -5.00 -8.50
C LEU A 43 9.64 -4.81 -6.99
N LYS A 44 10.59 -4.08 -6.40
CA LYS A 44 10.58 -3.77 -4.97
C LYS A 44 9.35 -2.93 -4.57
N MET A 45 9.01 -1.91 -5.37
CA MET A 45 7.78 -1.13 -5.18
C MET A 45 6.53 -2.02 -5.29
N HIS A 46 6.48 -2.94 -6.25
CA HIS A 46 5.34 -3.84 -6.40
C HIS A 46 5.25 -4.87 -5.27
N TYR A 47 6.39 -5.37 -4.79
CA TYR A 47 6.48 -6.21 -3.60
C TYR A 47 5.93 -5.48 -2.37
N ASP A 48 6.39 -4.26 -2.09
CA ASP A 48 5.93 -3.46 -0.95
C ASP A 48 4.43 -3.16 -1.04
N TYR A 49 3.90 -2.96 -2.25
CA TYR A 49 2.45 -2.86 -2.46
C TYR A 49 1.70 -4.14 -2.06
N ILE A 50 2.21 -5.33 -2.39
CA ILE A 50 1.60 -6.62 -2.04
C ILE A 50 1.64 -6.85 -0.53
N VAL A 51 2.79 -6.60 0.11
CA VAL A 51 2.92 -6.73 1.57
C VAL A 51 2.03 -5.71 2.29
N GLY A 52 1.98 -4.47 1.83
CA GLY A 52 1.07 -3.45 2.36
C GLY A 52 -0.39 -3.86 2.22
N LYS A 53 -0.77 -4.46 1.09
CA LYS A 53 -2.11 -5.04 0.90
C LYS A 53 -2.38 -6.17 1.88
N PHE A 54 -1.44 -7.10 2.08
CA PHE A 54 -1.59 -8.19 3.03
C PHE A 54 -1.92 -7.64 4.43
N PHE A 55 -1.11 -6.72 4.95
CA PHE A 55 -1.37 -6.11 6.26
C PHE A 55 -2.67 -5.29 6.31
N PHE A 56 -2.99 -4.55 5.26
CA PHE A 56 -4.26 -3.82 5.19
C PHE A 56 -5.48 -4.75 5.22
N TYR A 57 -5.36 -5.97 4.67
CA TYR A 57 -6.42 -6.98 4.84
C TYR A 57 -6.44 -7.53 6.26
N GLN A 58 -5.29 -7.77 6.87
CA GLN A 58 -5.22 -8.25 8.25
C GLN A 58 -5.81 -7.27 9.25
N SER A 59 -5.72 -5.95 9.00
CA SER A 59 -6.32 -4.96 9.89
C SER A 59 -7.84 -5.06 10.01
N LYS A 60 -8.49 -5.75 9.05
CA LYS A 60 -9.92 -6.05 9.07
C LYS A 60 -10.27 -7.32 9.86
N VAL A 61 -9.26 -8.12 10.22
CA VAL A 61 -9.42 -9.43 10.85
C VAL A 61 -8.90 -9.39 12.29
N SER A 62 -7.72 -8.82 12.51
CA SER A 62 -7.06 -8.79 13.82
C SER A 62 -6.19 -7.54 13.97
N ASN A 63 -5.90 -7.19 15.22
CA ASN A 63 -4.97 -6.13 15.63
C ASN A 63 -4.95 -4.92 14.65
N LYS A 64 -6.09 -4.24 14.55
CA LYS A 64 -6.37 -3.25 13.49
C LYS A 64 -5.29 -2.17 13.39
N LEU A 65 -4.90 -1.58 14.52
CA LEU A 65 -3.91 -0.49 14.56
C LEU A 65 -2.55 -0.97 14.06
N PHE A 66 -1.98 -2.02 14.67
CA PHE A 66 -0.68 -2.59 14.28
C PHE A 66 -0.64 -2.93 12.78
N ASN A 67 -1.67 -3.60 12.28
CA ASN A 67 -1.71 -3.99 10.87
C ASN A 67 -1.85 -2.79 9.93
N LEU A 68 -2.55 -1.73 10.33
CA LEU A 68 -2.58 -0.48 9.54
C LEU A 68 -1.22 0.24 9.56
N GLU A 69 -0.49 0.22 10.67
CA GLU A 69 0.86 0.80 10.77
C GLU A 69 1.84 0.05 9.85
N GLN A 70 1.83 -1.28 9.89
CA GLN A 70 2.63 -2.12 9.00
C GLN A 70 2.27 -1.88 7.52
N ALA A 71 0.98 -1.78 7.20
CA ALA A 71 0.54 -1.44 5.85
C ALA A 71 1.05 -0.07 5.40
N ASN A 72 0.95 0.94 6.27
CA ASN A 72 1.39 2.31 6.01
C ASN A 72 2.89 2.39 5.76
N GLU A 73 3.70 1.67 6.54
CA GLU A 73 5.15 1.59 6.34
C GLU A 73 5.48 1.08 4.93
N LYS A 74 4.88 -0.04 4.51
CA LYS A 74 5.13 -0.61 3.18
C LYS A 74 4.62 0.27 2.06
N PHE A 75 3.44 0.86 2.20
CA PHE A 75 2.91 1.79 1.20
C PHE A 75 3.71 3.09 1.10
N ASN A 76 4.31 3.59 2.19
CA ASN A 76 5.24 4.71 2.17
C ASN A 76 6.55 4.35 1.47
N SER A 77 7.07 3.14 1.70
CA SER A 77 8.33 2.65 1.11
C SER A 77 8.31 2.73 -0.43
N ILE A 78 7.14 2.54 -1.07
CA ILE A 78 6.97 2.73 -2.52
C ILE A 78 7.47 4.12 -2.98
N PHE A 79 7.07 5.18 -2.27
CA PHE A 79 7.44 6.55 -2.62
C PHE A 79 8.91 6.84 -2.29
N ILE A 80 9.44 6.25 -1.23
CA ILE A 80 10.86 6.34 -0.86
C ILE A 80 11.73 5.67 -1.94
N ILE A 81 11.35 4.47 -2.40
CA ILE A 81 12.05 3.74 -3.47
C ILE A 81 11.97 4.52 -4.79
N ALA A 82 10.80 5.03 -5.16
CA ALA A 82 10.62 5.84 -6.36
C ALA A 82 11.58 7.05 -6.34
N ASN A 83 11.59 7.79 -5.23
CA ASN A 83 12.45 8.96 -5.06
C ASN A 83 13.94 8.60 -5.10
N SER A 84 14.39 7.59 -4.36
CA SER A 84 15.82 7.22 -4.30
C SER A 84 16.35 6.64 -5.60
N SER A 85 15.50 5.96 -6.37
CA SER A 85 15.85 5.41 -7.68
C SER A 85 15.60 6.35 -8.85
N LYS A 86 15.10 7.58 -8.58
CA LYS A 86 14.67 8.54 -9.60
C LYS A 86 13.68 7.93 -10.61
N THR A 87 12.80 7.06 -10.12
CA THR A 87 11.73 6.44 -10.91
C THR A 87 10.37 7.01 -10.53
N GLU A 88 9.43 6.98 -11.45
CA GLU A 88 8.09 7.47 -11.18
C GLU A 88 7.18 6.41 -10.53
N VAL A 89 6.28 6.88 -9.66
CA VAL A 89 5.13 6.09 -9.20
C VAL A 89 4.10 6.02 -10.33
N ALA A 90 4.16 4.96 -11.14
CA ALA A 90 3.37 4.80 -12.38
C ALA A 90 2.00 4.12 -12.19
N ASN A 91 1.57 3.84 -10.95
CA ASN A 91 0.30 3.15 -10.68
C ASN A 91 -0.61 3.95 -9.75
N PRO A 92 -1.84 4.31 -10.16
CA PRO A 92 -2.80 5.04 -9.31
C PRO A 92 -3.16 4.27 -8.04
N LYS A 93 -3.09 2.93 -8.06
CA LYS A 93 -3.35 2.10 -6.88
C LYS A 93 -2.37 2.37 -5.75
N TYR A 94 -1.14 2.79 -6.05
CA TYR A 94 -0.13 3.11 -5.03
C TYR A 94 -0.54 4.39 -4.30
N TYR A 95 -0.87 5.45 -5.02
CA TYR A 95 -1.42 6.68 -4.43
C TYR A 95 -2.67 6.40 -3.59
N PHE A 96 -3.64 5.68 -4.15
CA PHE A 96 -4.88 5.38 -3.45
C PHE A 96 -4.63 4.58 -2.16
N LYS A 97 -3.85 3.49 -2.22
CA LYS A 97 -3.61 2.65 -1.04
C LYS A 97 -2.84 3.42 0.03
N THR A 98 -1.79 4.16 -0.32
CA THR A 98 -1.03 4.94 0.66
C THR A 98 -1.90 6.00 1.32
N ALA A 99 -2.66 6.80 0.54
CA ALA A 99 -3.53 7.82 1.09
C ALA A 99 -4.67 7.21 1.94
N HIS A 100 -5.32 6.15 1.45
CA HIS A 100 -6.41 5.50 2.16
C HIS A 100 -5.95 4.88 3.47
N THR A 101 -4.77 4.24 3.51
CA THR A 101 -4.25 3.68 4.76
C THR A 101 -3.93 4.76 5.79
N LYS A 102 -3.38 5.90 5.37
CA LYS A 102 -3.18 7.05 6.27
C LYS A 102 -4.49 7.62 6.80
N TYR A 103 -5.50 7.72 5.95
CA TYR A 103 -6.84 8.14 6.36
C TYR A 103 -7.44 7.18 7.40
N GLU A 104 -7.35 5.87 7.16
CA GLU A 104 -7.79 4.87 8.14
C GLU A 104 -7.02 4.96 9.47
N LEU A 105 -5.70 5.17 9.42
CA LEU A 105 -4.89 5.39 10.64
C LEU A 105 -5.27 6.66 11.38
N SER A 106 -5.52 7.76 10.67
CA SER A 106 -5.89 9.04 11.29
C SER A 106 -7.16 8.94 12.15
N LYS A 107 -8.07 8.01 11.81
CA LYS A 107 -9.30 7.75 12.57
C LYS A 107 -9.09 6.88 13.81
N MET A 108 -7.93 6.23 13.93
CA MET A 108 -7.63 5.24 14.97
C MET A 108 -6.64 5.75 16.02
N ILE A 109 -5.78 6.70 15.67
CA ILE A 109 -4.78 7.24 16.60
C ILE A 109 -5.44 8.18 17.61
N SER A 110 -5.15 7.98 18.89
CA SER A 110 -5.69 8.79 19.99
C SER A 110 -5.07 10.19 20.08
N ASN A 111 -3.82 10.35 19.65
CA ASN A 111 -3.16 11.64 19.61
C ASN A 111 -3.74 12.49 18.48
N ILE A 112 -4.35 13.62 18.85
CA ILE A 112 -5.06 14.51 17.92
C ILE A 112 -4.11 15.12 16.87
N GLU A 113 -2.87 15.48 17.24
CA GLU A 113 -1.94 16.09 16.31
C GLU A 113 -1.38 15.07 15.32
N ASP A 114 -1.06 13.86 15.77
CA ASP A 114 -0.66 12.77 14.88
C ASP A 114 -1.79 12.38 13.91
N ALA A 115 -3.04 12.34 14.42
CA ALA A 115 -4.23 12.09 13.61
C ALA A 115 -4.40 13.17 12.51
N LYS A 116 -4.30 14.45 12.88
CA LYS A 116 -4.36 15.58 11.92
C LYS A 116 -3.24 15.51 10.88
N ASP A 117 -2.02 15.18 11.30
CA ASP A 117 -0.88 15.09 10.38
C ASP A 117 -1.09 13.95 9.36
N LEU A 118 -1.50 12.77 9.82
CA LEU A 118 -1.84 11.65 8.94
C LEU A 118 -2.95 12.01 7.95
N HIS A 119 -3.98 12.71 8.41
CA HIS A 119 -5.07 13.16 7.55
C HIS A 119 -4.56 14.14 6.47
N LYS A 120 -3.73 15.11 6.85
CA LYS A 120 -3.09 16.05 5.90
C LYS A 120 -2.22 15.32 4.88
N GLN A 121 -1.42 14.35 5.33
CA GLN A 121 -0.60 13.51 4.44
C GLN A 121 -1.48 12.70 3.46
N ALA A 122 -2.57 12.11 3.95
CA ALA A 122 -3.52 11.38 3.11
C ALA A 122 -4.10 12.28 2.01
N LEU A 123 -4.54 13.49 2.37
CA LEU A 123 -5.02 14.49 1.42
C LEU A 123 -3.96 14.89 0.40
N LYS A 124 -2.73 15.19 0.84
CA LYS A 124 -1.63 15.55 -0.05
C LYS A 124 -1.36 14.47 -1.10
N ILE A 125 -1.19 13.21 -0.65
CA ILE A 125 -0.90 12.08 -1.54
C ILE A 125 -2.06 11.84 -2.51
N ASN A 126 -3.31 11.93 -2.04
CA ASN A 126 -4.47 11.75 -2.89
C ASN A 126 -4.56 12.84 -3.99
N LEU A 127 -4.28 14.10 -3.63
CA LEU A 127 -4.23 15.22 -4.59
C LEU A 127 -3.10 15.06 -5.61
N GLU A 128 -1.91 14.61 -5.18
CA GLU A 128 -0.82 14.27 -6.10
C GLU A 128 -1.22 13.16 -7.07
N GLY A 129 -1.90 12.12 -6.57
CA GLY A 129 -2.47 11.06 -7.39
C GLY A 129 -3.45 11.61 -8.43
N LEU A 130 -4.36 12.51 -8.04
CA LEU A 130 -5.35 13.10 -8.94
C LEU A 130 -4.74 14.05 -9.98
N LYS A 131 -3.62 14.73 -9.65
CA LYS A 131 -2.87 15.53 -10.64
C LYS A 131 -2.36 14.66 -11.78
N LYS A 132 -1.87 13.45 -11.46
CA LYS A 132 -1.31 12.49 -12.44
C LYS A 132 -2.38 11.64 -13.14
N TYR A 133 -3.37 11.16 -12.39
CA TYR A 133 -4.42 10.26 -12.86
C TYR A 133 -5.78 10.94 -12.75
N LYS A 134 -5.97 11.99 -13.56
CA LYS A 134 -7.22 12.77 -13.59
C LYS A 134 -8.41 11.84 -13.85
N GLY A 135 -9.47 12.00 -13.06
CA GLY A 135 -10.70 11.21 -13.21
C GLY A 135 -10.65 9.79 -12.64
N ASN A 136 -9.58 9.36 -11.96
CA ASN A 136 -9.54 8.04 -11.35
C ASN A 136 -10.64 7.89 -10.27
N PRO A 137 -11.58 6.93 -10.41
CA PRO A 137 -12.74 6.85 -9.50
C PRO A 137 -12.38 6.61 -8.04
N SER A 138 -11.36 5.78 -7.76
CA SER A 138 -10.95 5.48 -6.38
C SER A 138 -10.32 6.69 -5.69
N LEU A 139 -9.50 7.46 -6.41
CA LEU A 139 -8.91 8.69 -5.87
C LEU A 139 -9.97 9.79 -5.69
N LEU A 140 -10.95 9.88 -6.59
CA LEU A 140 -12.08 10.80 -6.45
C LEU A 140 -12.95 10.45 -5.24
N TRP A 141 -13.29 9.18 -5.07
CA TRP A 141 -14.01 8.70 -3.89
C TRP A 141 -13.24 9.00 -2.60
N LEU A 142 -11.93 8.74 -2.57
CA LEU A 142 -11.13 9.04 -1.39
C LEU A 142 -11.07 10.54 -1.10
N LEU A 143 -11.05 11.39 -2.13
CA LEU A 143 -11.10 12.84 -1.95
C LEU A 143 -12.41 13.27 -1.28
N SER A 144 -13.54 12.66 -1.63
CA SER A 144 -14.81 12.97 -0.97
C SER A 144 -14.83 12.52 0.50
N GLU A 145 -14.21 11.38 0.83
CA GLU A 145 -14.10 10.93 2.23
C GLU A 145 -13.17 11.81 3.06
N LEU A 146 -12.08 12.32 2.47
CA LEU A 146 -11.12 13.19 3.14
C LEU A 146 -11.62 14.63 3.37
N LYS A 147 -12.74 15.02 2.76
CA LYS A 147 -13.33 16.36 2.92
C LYS A 147 -14.50 16.40 3.90
N LYS A 148 -14.92 15.25 4.43
CA LYS A 148 -15.90 15.15 5.50
C LYS A 148 -15.24 15.44 6.84
#